data_AF-A0A0D2RNN3-F1
#
_entry.id   AF-A0A0D2RNN3-F1
#
_cell.length_a   1.000
_cell.length_b   1.000
_cell.length_c   1.000
_cell.angle_alpha   90.00
_cell.angle_beta   90.00
_cell.angle_gamma   90.00
#
_symmetry.space_group_name_H-M   'P 1'
#
loop_
_entity.id
_entity.type
_entity.pdbx_description
1 polymer ?
#
loop_
_entity_poly.entity_id
_entity_poly.type
_entity_poly.pdbx_seq_one_letter_code
_entity_poly.pdbx_strand_id
1 'polypeptide(L)'
;MTTEGADIRGDVLESILSHVPLIHILPASHVSKSWNYAVFSSLRYFSRPKPWLFLHCQNSRPPYASSSSFAYDPRSNHWLRIHNKNPPLQYASAIRSSSNSTLLYMLSPSKFSFSFDPFHLTWHHVDPPLVWRTDPVVAMVGRHVIVAGGACDFEDDPLSVEIYDLDARRWDACDAMPAILKDSAASAWLSVASSSKTLYIMEQVSGVTYSFDPTSRIWSGPLDLRHDENIFFSVIGIFGDNLVLVGLLGNSENVKDVKVWEVKGKSFEILEEIGIMPKELVEKLKGEDASINSIKISCTGDFIYIYNPREPEELVMCEIGGEGICRWGSLKNPAVSDWSRVAEKMVLTSADVGLGDLGKAAESGEVRFSICE
;
A
#
# COMPACT_ATOMS: atom_id res chain seq x y z
N MET A 1 37.57 -5.51 43.63
CA MET A 1 36.09 -5.54 43.63
C MET A 1 35.63 -5.28 42.22
N THR A 2 35.46 -6.34 41.44
CA THR A 2 34.76 -6.31 40.16
C THR A 2 33.28 -6.24 40.48
N THR A 3 32.65 -5.11 40.18
CA THR A 3 31.19 -4.99 40.20
C THR A 3 30.64 -5.94 39.13
N GLU A 4 30.14 -7.10 39.54
CA GLU A 4 29.29 -7.95 38.72
C GLU A 4 28.08 -7.10 38.31
N GLY A 5 28.04 -6.67 37.04
CA GLY A 5 26.84 -6.09 36.48
C GLY A 5 25.74 -7.14 36.58
N ALA A 6 24.64 -6.80 37.26
CA ALA A 6 23.49 -7.68 37.38
C ALA A 6 23.02 -8.06 35.96
N ASP A 7 23.18 -9.34 35.61
CA ASP A 7 22.78 -9.86 34.32
C ASP A 7 21.25 -9.76 34.22
N ILE A 8 20.74 -9.07 33.19
CA ILE A 8 19.30 -8.96 32.97
C ILE A 8 18.83 -10.36 32.56
N ARG A 9 17.96 -10.97 33.36
CA ARG A 9 17.38 -12.28 33.03
C ARG A 9 16.71 -12.21 31.65
N GLY A 10 16.86 -13.28 30.86
CA GLY A 10 16.47 -13.30 29.45
C GLY A 10 15.00 -12.98 29.21
N ASP A 11 14.11 -13.39 30.11
CA ASP A 11 12.67 -13.09 30.11
C ASP A 11 12.38 -11.58 30.24
N VAL A 12 13.10 -10.90 31.14
CA VAL A 12 12.98 -9.45 31.33
C VAL A 12 13.52 -8.71 30.11
N LEU A 13 14.64 -9.15 29.53
CA LEU A 13 15.21 -8.53 28.33
C LEU A 13 14.26 -8.66 27.12
N GLU A 14 13.68 -9.84 26.90
CA GLU A 14 12.70 -10.09 25.83
C GLU A 14 11.46 -9.20 25.96
N SER A 15 10.96 -9.02 27.20
CA SER A 15 9.83 -8.15 27.51
C SER A 15 10.16 -6.66 27.37
N ILE A 16 11.39 -6.22 27.66
CA ILE A 16 11.80 -4.84 27.38
C ILE A 16 11.81 -4.61 25.87
N LEU A 17 12.45 -5.52 25.13
CA LEU A 17 12.58 -5.45 23.68
C LEU A 17 11.23 -5.52 22.96
N SER A 18 10.18 -6.11 23.56
CA SER A 18 8.85 -6.15 22.93
C SER A 18 8.20 -4.77 22.79
N HIS A 19 8.63 -3.78 23.60
CA HIS A 19 8.13 -2.41 23.60
C HIS A 19 9.03 -1.40 22.87
N VAL A 20 10.21 -1.83 22.41
CA VAL A 20 11.16 -0.95 21.71
C VAL A 20 10.78 -0.85 20.22
N PRO A 21 10.80 0.34 19.60
CA PRO A 21 10.60 0.49 18.17
C PRO A 21 11.60 -0.34 17.35
N LEU A 22 11.15 -0.90 16.23
CA LEU A 22 11.97 -1.84 15.45
C LEU A 22 13.31 -1.23 15.00
N ILE A 23 13.33 0.08 14.72
CA ILE A 23 14.54 0.84 14.36
C ILE A 23 15.62 0.83 15.45
N HIS A 24 15.24 0.76 16.72
CA HIS A 24 16.16 0.75 17.86
C HIS A 24 16.54 -0.67 18.29
N ILE A 25 15.75 -1.66 17.88
CA ILE A 25 16.04 -3.08 18.10
C ILE A 25 17.22 -3.54 17.22
N LEU A 26 17.38 -3.00 16.00
CA LEU A 26 18.45 -3.40 15.11
C LEU A 26 19.85 -3.22 15.75
N PRO A 27 20.26 -2.04 16.26
CA PRO A 27 21.53 -1.91 16.98
C PRO A 27 21.65 -2.83 18.20
N ALA A 28 20.55 -3.05 18.93
CA ALA A 28 20.52 -3.93 20.09
C ALA A 28 20.89 -5.38 19.74
N SER A 29 20.53 -5.84 18.52
CA SER A 29 20.84 -7.18 18.04
C SER A 29 22.35 -7.44 17.81
N HIS A 30 23.16 -6.38 17.75
CA HIS A 30 24.60 -6.46 17.53
C HIS A 30 25.44 -6.32 18.83
N VAL A 31 24.80 -6.13 19.99
CA VAL A 31 25.50 -5.93 21.28
C VAL A 31 26.21 -7.21 21.74
N SER A 32 25.51 -8.35 21.72
CA SER A 32 26.08 -9.66 22.10
C SER A 32 25.21 -10.80 21.57
N LYS A 33 25.70 -12.05 21.68
CA LYS A 33 24.92 -13.24 21.33
C LYS A 33 23.63 -13.38 22.15
N SER A 34 23.67 -13.02 23.43
CA SER A 34 22.50 -13.06 24.33
C SER A 34 21.44 -12.05 23.89
N TRP A 35 21.86 -10.81 23.58
CA TRP A 35 20.96 -9.78 23.07
C TRP A 35 20.39 -10.13 21.71
N ASN A 36 21.20 -10.68 20.82
CA ASN A 36 20.74 -11.17 19.51
C ASN A 36 19.62 -12.22 19.69
N TYR A 37 19.84 -13.22 20.56
CA TYR A 37 18.84 -14.23 20.87
C TYR A 37 17.55 -13.60 21.45
N ALA A 38 17.68 -12.70 22.43
CA ALA A 38 16.53 -12.04 23.05
C ALA A 38 15.74 -11.19 22.05
N VAL A 39 16.42 -10.51 21.12
CA VAL A 39 15.77 -9.76 20.03
C VAL A 39 14.94 -10.68 19.15
N PHE A 40 15.52 -11.75 18.61
CA PHE A 40 14.79 -12.67 17.73
C PHE A 40 13.69 -13.44 18.47
N SER A 41 13.89 -13.76 19.74
CA SER A 41 12.87 -14.35 20.62
C SER A 41 11.70 -13.39 20.83
N SER A 42 11.97 -12.13 21.18
CA SER A 42 10.97 -11.07 21.33
C SER A 42 10.16 -10.87 20.06
N LEU A 43 10.83 -10.80 18.90
CA LEU A 43 10.22 -10.66 17.58
C LEU A 43 9.34 -11.85 17.19
N ARG A 44 9.60 -13.05 17.72
CA ARG A 44 8.86 -14.25 17.34
C ARG A 44 7.65 -14.50 18.25
N TYR A 45 7.83 -14.27 19.55
CA TYR A 45 6.91 -14.74 20.59
C TYR A 45 6.16 -13.63 21.30
N PHE A 46 6.74 -12.44 21.46
CA PHE A 46 6.14 -11.36 22.24
C PHE A 46 5.52 -10.27 21.38
N SER A 47 6.25 -9.83 20.35
CA SER A 47 5.82 -8.69 19.52
C SER A 47 6.35 -8.86 18.10
N ARG A 48 5.53 -9.54 17.28
CA ARG A 48 5.86 -9.80 15.88
C ARG A 48 5.94 -8.50 15.09
N PRO A 49 6.87 -8.38 14.12
CA PRO A 49 6.82 -7.31 13.14
C PRO A 49 5.44 -7.25 12.50
N LYS A 50 4.91 -6.03 12.38
CA LYS A 50 3.66 -5.73 11.71
C LYS A 50 3.98 -4.96 10.42
N PRO A 51 3.18 -5.11 9.36
CA PRO A 51 3.32 -4.33 8.14
C PRO A 51 3.38 -2.82 8.45
N TRP A 52 4.36 -2.12 7.88
CA TRP A 52 4.45 -0.67 8.01
C TRP A 52 3.60 0.01 6.95
N LEU A 53 3.04 1.17 7.30
CA LEU A 53 2.45 2.10 6.34
C LEU A 53 3.46 3.17 5.99
N PHE A 54 3.61 3.48 4.71
CA PHE A 54 4.49 4.54 4.21
C PHE A 54 3.68 5.64 3.54
N LEU A 55 4.07 6.88 3.82
CA LEU A 55 3.56 8.08 3.17
C LEU A 55 4.68 8.70 2.37
N HIS A 56 4.45 8.89 1.08
CA HIS A 56 5.37 9.56 0.17
C HIS A 56 4.71 10.85 -0.32
N CYS A 57 5.29 11.98 0.05
CA CYS A 57 4.82 13.29 -0.36
C CYS A 57 5.77 13.84 -1.40
N GLN A 58 5.22 14.42 -2.46
CA GLN A 58 5.97 15.03 -3.55
C GLN A 58 5.30 16.34 -3.91
N ASN A 59 6.06 17.42 -4.09
CA ASN A 59 5.50 18.68 -4.55
C ASN A 59 4.73 18.50 -5.88
N SER A 60 3.50 18.99 -5.98
CA SER A 60 2.61 18.78 -7.13
C SER A 60 3.11 19.45 -8.42
N ARG A 61 4.09 20.38 -8.32
CA ARG A 61 4.65 21.12 -9.46
C ARG A 61 6.10 20.72 -9.76
N PRO A 62 6.47 20.59 -11.05
CA PRO A 62 7.87 20.51 -11.46
C PRO A 62 8.66 21.70 -10.89
N PRO A 63 9.89 21.49 -10.38
CA PRO A 63 10.77 20.33 -10.58
C PRO A 63 10.62 19.18 -9.56
N TYR A 64 9.48 19.04 -8.86
CA TYR A 64 9.20 17.93 -7.92
C TYR A 64 10.28 17.76 -6.81
N ALA A 65 11.07 18.80 -6.55
CA ALA A 65 12.36 18.71 -5.85
C ALA A 65 12.27 18.41 -4.34
N SER A 66 11.10 18.59 -3.74
CA SER A 66 10.86 18.29 -2.33
C SER A 66 10.00 17.05 -2.23
N SER A 67 10.60 15.96 -1.74
CA SER A 67 9.87 14.78 -1.30
C SER A 67 10.15 14.47 0.16
N SER A 68 9.12 14.43 0.98
CA SER A 68 9.20 13.92 2.34
C SER A 68 8.63 12.50 2.37
N SER A 69 9.14 11.65 3.26
CA SER A 69 8.61 10.31 3.44
C SER A 69 8.49 9.98 4.91
N PHE A 70 7.40 9.33 5.28
CA PHE A 70 7.10 8.92 6.63
C PHE A 70 6.75 7.44 6.66
N ALA A 71 7.06 6.74 7.74
CA ALA A 71 6.65 5.37 7.99
C ALA A 71 5.96 5.28 9.35
N TYR A 72 4.83 4.61 9.41
CA TYR A 72 4.18 4.26 10.66
C TYR A 72 4.55 2.82 11.03
N ASP A 73 5.08 2.64 12.23
CA ASP A 73 5.38 1.33 12.82
C ASP A 73 4.24 0.92 13.76
N PRO A 74 3.31 0.03 13.37
CA PRO A 74 2.17 -0.34 14.20
C PRO A 74 2.57 -1.08 15.47
N ARG A 75 3.78 -1.63 15.50
CA ARG A 75 4.29 -2.30 16.70
C ARG A 75 4.56 -1.32 17.83
N SER A 76 5.21 -0.21 17.51
CA SER A 76 5.55 0.81 18.49
C SER A 76 4.52 1.94 18.55
N ASN A 77 3.59 2.01 17.60
CA ASN A 77 2.62 3.10 17.46
C ASN A 77 3.29 4.48 17.28
N HIS A 78 4.41 4.52 16.56
CA HIS A 78 5.13 5.76 16.26
C HIS A 78 5.21 5.99 14.75
N TRP A 79 5.13 7.27 14.40
CA TRP A 79 5.55 7.74 13.09
C TRP A 79 7.07 7.97 13.07
N LEU A 80 7.68 7.60 11.96
CA LEU A 80 9.09 7.77 11.66
C LEU A 80 9.20 8.65 10.43
N ARG A 81 10.00 9.71 10.51
CA ARG A 81 10.43 10.46 9.34
C ARG A 81 11.63 9.78 8.70
N ILE A 82 11.53 9.55 7.40
CA ILE A 82 12.57 8.95 6.57
C ILE A 82 13.31 10.07 5.86
N HIS A 83 14.60 10.21 6.18
CA HIS A 83 15.50 11.16 5.54
C HIS A 83 16.31 10.42 4.49
N ASN A 84 16.04 10.69 3.22
CA ASN A 84 16.84 10.17 2.11
C ASN A 84 17.92 11.20 1.74
N LYS A 85 19.19 10.78 1.78
CA LYS A 85 20.33 11.67 1.48
C LYS A 85 20.44 11.97 -0.01
N ASN A 86 20.13 10.99 -0.85
CA ASN A 86 20.12 11.13 -2.30
C ASN A 86 18.75 10.69 -2.81
N PRO A 87 17.73 11.57 -2.80
CA PRO A 87 16.45 11.23 -3.39
C PRO A 87 16.71 10.75 -4.84
N PRO A 88 16.15 9.60 -5.23
CA PRO A 88 16.44 8.97 -6.51
C PRO A 88 15.89 9.86 -7.62
N LEU A 89 16.79 10.68 -8.17
CA LEU A 89 16.59 11.60 -9.29
C LEU A 89 15.68 12.80 -8.98
N GLN A 90 15.96 13.92 -9.66
CA GLN A 90 14.92 14.93 -9.92
C GLN A 90 13.78 14.18 -10.61
N TYR A 91 12.69 13.92 -9.88
CA TYR A 91 11.58 13.14 -10.42
C TYR A 91 11.14 13.78 -11.74
N ALA A 92 11.32 13.07 -12.86
CA ALA A 92 10.94 13.60 -14.17
C ALA A 92 9.40 13.65 -14.33
N SER A 93 8.69 12.94 -13.45
CA SER A 93 7.23 12.82 -13.43
C SER A 93 6.71 12.61 -12.01
N ALA A 94 5.40 12.75 -11.83
CA ALA A 94 4.75 12.50 -10.55
C ALA A 94 4.93 11.03 -10.09
N ILE A 95 5.25 10.86 -8.80
CA ILE A 95 5.29 9.55 -8.15
C ILE A 95 3.87 8.99 -7.99
N ARG A 96 3.74 7.68 -8.13
CA ARG A 96 2.49 6.94 -8.06
C ARG A 96 2.74 5.61 -7.34
N SER A 97 1.69 5.05 -6.76
CA SER A 97 1.69 3.73 -6.14
C SER A 97 0.61 2.88 -6.76
N SER A 98 0.86 1.59 -6.87
CA SER A 98 -0.23 0.63 -7.11
C SER A 98 -1.01 0.42 -5.82
N SER A 99 -2.34 0.50 -5.88
CA SER A 99 -3.16 0.18 -4.71
C SER A 99 -2.80 -1.22 -4.17
N ASN A 100 -2.54 -1.30 -2.86
CA ASN A 100 -2.27 -2.55 -2.14
C ASN A 100 -0.91 -3.23 -2.41
N SER A 101 0.18 -2.46 -2.52
CA SER A 101 1.53 -3.02 -2.70
C SER A 101 2.61 -2.04 -2.25
N THR A 102 3.84 -2.56 -2.12
CA THR A 102 5.07 -1.79 -1.94
C THR A 102 5.52 -1.09 -3.22
N LEU A 103 4.84 -1.25 -4.35
CA LEU A 103 5.29 -0.73 -5.64
C LEU A 103 5.08 0.77 -5.74
N LEU A 104 6.18 1.52 -5.84
CA LEU A 104 6.21 2.89 -6.33
C LEU A 104 6.68 2.92 -7.77
N TYR A 105 6.09 3.81 -8.56
CA TYR A 105 6.48 4.00 -9.95
C TYR A 105 6.34 5.45 -10.41
N MET A 106 7.01 5.70 -11.54
CA MET A 106 7.01 6.93 -12.30
C MET A 106 6.91 6.56 -13.78
N LEU A 107 6.05 7.27 -14.50
CA LEU A 107 5.83 7.05 -15.92
C LEU A 107 5.96 8.40 -16.64
N SER A 108 6.89 8.45 -17.60
CA SER A 108 7.06 9.54 -18.55
C SER A 108 7.14 8.99 -19.98
N PRO A 109 6.96 9.83 -21.02
CA PRO A 109 7.00 9.36 -22.42
C PRO A 109 8.32 8.70 -22.83
N SER A 110 9.39 8.90 -22.07
CA SER A 110 10.72 8.39 -22.38
C SER A 110 11.22 7.35 -21.39
N LYS A 111 10.53 7.11 -20.27
CA LYS A 111 11.04 6.25 -19.21
C LYS A 111 9.93 5.73 -18.30
N PHE A 112 10.06 4.46 -17.92
CA PHE A 112 9.33 3.88 -16.81
C PHE A 112 10.29 3.52 -15.69
N SER A 113 10.03 4.02 -14.48
CA SER A 113 10.88 3.77 -13.32
C SER A 113 10.05 3.25 -12.16
N PHE A 114 10.51 2.20 -11.50
CA PHE A 114 9.75 1.58 -10.42
C PHE A 114 10.65 0.96 -9.35
N SER A 115 10.10 0.84 -8.14
CA SER A 115 10.76 0.24 -6.99
C SER A 115 9.72 -0.47 -6.14
N PHE A 116 10.08 -1.62 -5.60
CA PHE A 116 9.16 -2.47 -4.82
C PHE A 116 9.79 -2.98 -3.51
N ASP A 117 11.04 -2.58 -3.19
CA ASP A 117 11.59 -2.80 -1.86
C ASP A 117 11.00 -1.82 -0.83
N PRO A 118 10.81 -2.21 0.44
CA PRO A 118 10.09 -1.41 1.44
C PRO A 118 10.58 0.03 1.64
N PHE A 119 11.89 0.28 1.47
CA PHE A 119 12.50 1.60 1.65
C PHE A 119 12.89 2.27 0.33
N HIS A 120 12.51 1.67 -0.80
CA HIS A 120 12.81 2.13 -2.15
C HIS A 120 14.28 2.49 -2.39
N LEU A 121 15.17 1.66 -1.86
CA LEU A 121 16.62 1.77 -2.02
C LEU A 121 17.05 1.43 -3.46
N THR A 122 16.29 0.58 -4.15
CA THR A 122 16.63 0.11 -5.50
C THR A 122 15.58 0.50 -6.52
N TRP A 123 15.94 1.42 -7.41
CA TRP A 123 15.09 1.82 -8.53
C TRP A 123 15.47 1.10 -9.82
N HIS A 124 14.48 0.50 -10.45
CA HIS A 124 14.56 -0.05 -11.80
C HIS A 124 14.18 1.05 -12.79
N HIS A 125 15.00 1.18 -13.84
CA HIS A 125 14.88 2.22 -14.84
C HIS A 125 14.89 1.56 -16.22
N VAL A 126 13.74 1.58 -16.89
CA VAL A 126 13.52 0.85 -18.14
C VAL A 126 12.87 1.76 -19.17
N ASP A 127 12.89 1.33 -20.42
CA ASP A 127 12.14 1.97 -21.49
C ASP A 127 10.64 2.01 -21.12
N PRO A 128 9.88 3.03 -21.55
CA PRO A 128 8.46 3.12 -21.25
C PRO A 128 7.69 1.97 -21.93
N PRO A 129 6.43 1.72 -21.50
CA PRO A 129 5.52 0.87 -22.26
C PRO A 129 5.42 1.32 -23.72
N LEU A 130 5.14 0.37 -24.62
CA LEU A 130 5.01 0.57 -26.06
C LEU A 130 3.88 1.55 -26.39
N VAL A 131 2.79 1.52 -25.63
CA VAL A 131 1.66 2.43 -25.76
C VAL A 131 1.77 3.53 -24.71
N TRP A 132 1.89 4.77 -25.18
CA TRP A 132 1.87 5.93 -24.30
C TRP A 132 0.48 6.15 -23.71
N ARG A 133 0.44 6.43 -22.41
CA ARG A 133 -0.79 6.54 -21.63
C ARG A 133 -0.57 7.38 -20.38
N THR A 134 -1.60 8.10 -20.01
CA THR A 134 -1.72 8.79 -18.73
C THR A 134 -2.62 7.97 -17.81
N ASP A 135 -2.32 7.95 -16.52
CA ASP A 135 -3.16 7.28 -15.53
C ASP A 135 -3.48 5.78 -15.72
N PRO A 136 -2.51 4.93 -16.13
CA PRO A 136 -2.76 3.50 -16.22
C PRO A 136 -2.85 2.85 -14.83
N VAL A 137 -3.51 1.70 -14.77
CA VAL A 137 -3.31 0.73 -13.71
C VAL A 137 -1.90 0.16 -13.85
N VAL A 138 -1.15 0.19 -12.76
CA VAL A 138 0.16 -0.46 -12.67
C VAL A 138 0.14 -1.38 -11.46
N ALA A 139 0.61 -2.60 -11.61
CA ALA A 139 0.69 -3.57 -10.51
C ALA A 139 1.85 -4.55 -10.72
N MET A 140 2.32 -5.16 -9.65
CA MET A 140 3.33 -6.22 -9.69
C MET A 140 2.66 -7.56 -9.36
N VAL A 141 2.83 -8.54 -10.25
CA VAL A 141 2.35 -9.92 -10.05
C VAL A 141 3.53 -10.87 -10.28
N GLY A 142 4.04 -11.45 -9.20
CA GLY A 142 5.24 -12.29 -9.24
C GLY A 142 6.45 -11.51 -9.77
N ARG A 143 6.98 -11.92 -10.93
CA ARG A 143 8.14 -11.29 -11.62
C ARG A 143 7.73 -10.40 -12.79
N HIS A 144 6.47 -9.98 -12.84
CA HIS A 144 5.92 -9.19 -13.92
C HIS A 144 5.39 -7.85 -13.40
N VAL A 145 5.73 -6.75 -14.09
CA VAL A 145 5.04 -5.47 -13.92
C VAL A 145 4.00 -5.36 -15.01
N ILE A 146 2.74 -5.21 -14.62
CA ILE A 146 1.62 -5.10 -15.55
C ILE A 146 1.21 -3.64 -15.61
N VAL A 147 1.04 -3.12 -16.83
CA VAL A 147 0.51 -1.80 -17.11
C VAL A 147 -0.74 -1.97 -17.97
N ALA A 148 -1.89 -1.59 -17.45
CA ALA A 148 -3.19 -1.82 -18.08
C ALA A 148 -4.02 -0.53 -18.10
N GLY A 149 -4.74 -0.32 -19.19
CA GLY A 149 -5.67 0.80 -19.30
C GLY A 149 -4.98 2.17 -19.33
N GLY A 150 -5.65 3.19 -18.83
CA GLY A 150 -5.23 4.58 -18.85
C GLY A 150 -5.95 5.42 -19.91
N ALA A 151 -5.80 6.74 -19.79
CA ALA A 151 -6.26 7.70 -20.79
C ALA A 151 -5.11 8.01 -21.75
N CYS A 152 -5.34 7.95 -23.05
CA CYS A 152 -4.37 8.37 -24.05
C CYS A 152 -4.86 9.62 -24.78
N ASP A 153 -4.00 10.62 -24.90
CA ASP A 153 -4.30 11.86 -25.63
C ASP A 153 -4.15 11.71 -27.15
N PHE A 154 -3.49 10.64 -27.62
CA PHE A 154 -3.05 10.48 -29.02
C PHE A 154 -3.38 9.13 -29.67
N GLU A 155 -3.62 8.07 -28.91
CA GLU A 155 -3.98 6.73 -29.40
C GLU A 155 -5.36 6.29 -28.88
N ASP A 156 -6.04 5.44 -29.65
CA ASP A 156 -7.47 5.09 -29.46
C ASP A 156 -7.68 3.72 -28.77
N ASP A 157 -6.64 3.18 -28.11
CA ASP A 157 -6.76 1.93 -27.35
C ASP A 157 -6.60 2.13 -25.83
N PRO A 158 -7.65 2.64 -25.15
CA PRO A 158 -7.66 2.79 -23.70
C PRO A 158 -7.69 1.43 -22.97
N LEU A 159 -7.74 0.30 -23.66
CA LEU A 159 -7.80 -1.04 -23.08
C LEU A 159 -6.48 -1.81 -23.24
N SER A 160 -5.45 -1.20 -23.81
CA SER A 160 -4.14 -1.86 -24.00
C SER A 160 -3.58 -2.40 -22.68
N VAL A 161 -3.01 -3.60 -22.74
CA VAL A 161 -2.34 -4.25 -21.60
C VAL A 161 -0.93 -4.63 -22.02
N GLU A 162 0.04 -4.26 -21.21
CA GLU A 162 1.46 -4.56 -21.43
C GLU A 162 2.08 -5.13 -20.17
N ILE A 163 3.00 -6.09 -20.36
CA ILE A 163 3.73 -6.74 -19.28
C ILE A 163 5.22 -6.52 -19.48
N TYR A 164 5.88 -6.03 -18.44
CA TYR A 164 7.34 -6.04 -18.34
C TYR A 164 7.79 -7.26 -17.54
N ASP A 165 8.53 -8.15 -18.21
CA ASP A 165 9.18 -9.29 -17.58
C ASP A 165 10.53 -8.85 -16.99
N LEU A 166 10.68 -8.99 -15.66
CA LEU A 166 11.90 -8.59 -14.94
C LEU A 166 13.13 -9.46 -15.28
N ASP A 167 12.92 -10.70 -15.73
CA ASP A 167 13.97 -11.65 -16.09
C ASP A 167 14.39 -11.47 -17.56
N ALA A 168 13.42 -11.36 -18.48
CA ALA A 168 13.68 -11.12 -19.90
C ALA A 168 13.98 -9.65 -20.23
N ARG A 169 13.70 -8.73 -19.30
CA ARG A 169 13.91 -7.27 -19.36
C ARG A 169 13.30 -6.62 -20.60
N ARG A 170 12.07 -7.01 -20.96
CA ARG A 170 11.36 -6.47 -22.13
C ARG A 170 9.88 -6.30 -21.85
N TRP A 171 9.27 -5.41 -22.62
CA TRP A 171 7.81 -5.27 -22.71
C TRP A 171 7.24 -6.24 -23.73
N ASP A 172 6.12 -6.86 -23.38
CA ASP A 172 5.28 -7.61 -24.29
C ASP A 172 3.84 -7.11 -24.22
N ALA A 173 3.21 -6.95 -25.39
CA ALA A 173 1.77 -6.70 -25.48
C ALA A 173 0.97 -7.96 -25.10
N CYS A 174 -0.19 -7.74 -24.50
CA CYS A 174 -1.14 -8.77 -24.09
C CYS A 174 -2.54 -8.50 -24.65
N ASP A 175 -3.45 -9.43 -24.41
CA ASP A 175 -4.87 -9.25 -24.71
C ASP A 175 -5.40 -8.03 -23.96
N ALA A 176 -6.18 -7.21 -24.67
CA ALA A 176 -6.77 -5.99 -24.15
C ALA A 176 -7.67 -6.26 -22.93
N MET A 177 -7.82 -5.25 -22.08
CA MET A 177 -8.78 -5.25 -21.00
C MET A 177 -10.19 -5.53 -21.54
N PRO A 178 -11.07 -6.16 -20.73
CA PRO A 178 -12.46 -6.40 -21.11
C PRO A 178 -13.15 -5.12 -21.59
N ALA A 179 -13.84 -5.21 -22.73
CA ALA A 179 -14.44 -4.06 -23.43
C ALA A 179 -15.43 -3.25 -22.59
N ILE A 180 -16.03 -3.84 -21.55
CA ILE A 180 -16.93 -3.15 -20.64
C ILE A 180 -16.23 -2.05 -19.82
N LEU A 181 -14.91 -2.14 -19.64
CA LEU A 181 -14.12 -1.18 -18.89
C LEU A 181 -13.65 0.01 -19.74
N LYS A 182 -14.09 0.11 -21.01
CA LYS A 182 -13.60 1.14 -21.95
C LYS A 182 -13.78 2.56 -21.41
N ASP A 183 -14.94 2.83 -20.81
CA ASP A 183 -15.27 4.16 -20.29
C ASP A 183 -14.70 4.42 -18.89
N SER A 184 -14.09 3.41 -18.26
CA SER A 184 -13.53 3.45 -16.90
C SER A 184 -12.08 2.96 -16.85
N ALA A 185 -11.36 2.96 -17.96
CA ALA A 185 -10.03 2.34 -18.05
C ALA A 185 -8.92 3.06 -17.27
N ALA A 186 -9.16 4.30 -16.81
CA ALA A 186 -8.20 5.05 -16.01
C ALA A 186 -8.17 4.58 -14.55
N SER A 187 -6.99 4.62 -13.93
CA SER A 187 -6.78 4.19 -12.54
C SER A 187 -7.62 4.96 -11.51
N ALA A 188 -8.07 6.17 -11.86
CA ALA A 188 -8.99 6.96 -11.06
C ALA A 188 -10.34 6.26 -10.79
N TRP A 189 -10.81 5.42 -11.72
CA TRP A 189 -12.11 4.72 -11.64
C TRP A 189 -11.99 3.25 -11.24
N LEU A 190 -10.76 2.74 -11.19
CA LEU A 190 -10.47 1.33 -10.94
C LEU A 190 -9.86 1.15 -9.56
N SER A 191 -10.20 0.04 -8.93
CA SER A 191 -9.50 -0.50 -7.78
C SER A 191 -8.72 -1.73 -8.20
N VAL A 192 -7.52 -1.88 -7.65
CA VAL A 192 -6.55 -2.86 -8.11
C VAL A 192 -6.04 -3.64 -6.91
N ALA A 193 -5.96 -4.96 -7.05
CA ALA A 193 -5.40 -5.85 -6.06
C ALA A 193 -4.55 -6.90 -6.78
N SER A 194 -3.38 -7.26 -6.25
CA SER A 194 -2.48 -8.22 -6.89
C SER A 194 -2.02 -9.26 -5.90
N SER A 195 -2.22 -10.54 -6.25
CA SER A 195 -1.59 -11.66 -5.56
C SER A 195 -0.25 -12.01 -6.23
N SER A 196 0.41 -13.06 -5.75
CA SER A 196 1.63 -13.58 -6.38
C SER A 196 1.41 -14.11 -7.81
N LYS A 197 0.16 -14.38 -8.22
CA LYS A 197 -0.18 -15.05 -9.48
C LYS A 197 -1.21 -14.31 -10.32
N THR A 198 -1.99 -13.40 -9.75
CA THR A 198 -3.17 -12.85 -10.42
C THR A 198 -3.31 -11.38 -10.10
N LEU A 199 -3.60 -10.59 -11.12
CA LEU A 199 -4.06 -9.22 -11.01
C LEU A 199 -5.59 -9.20 -10.96
N TYR A 200 -6.17 -8.41 -10.07
CA TYR A 200 -7.60 -8.14 -10.01
C TYR A 200 -7.82 -6.65 -10.27
N ILE A 201 -8.79 -6.35 -11.13
CA ILE A 201 -9.23 -4.99 -11.43
C ILE A 201 -10.74 -4.94 -11.24
N MET A 202 -11.20 -3.97 -10.46
CA MET A 202 -12.61 -3.72 -10.20
C MET A 202 -12.98 -2.27 -10.54
N GLU A 203 -14.08 -2.08 -11.27
CA GLU A 203 -14.66 -0.76 -11.46
C GLU A 203 -15.39 -0.33 -10.17
N GLN A 204 -14.96 0.80 -9.59
CA GLN A 204 -15.20 1.11 -8.17
C GLN A 204 -16.68 1.31 -7.80
N VAL A 205 -17.54 1.67 -8.76
CA VAL A 205 -18.94 2.02 -8.50
C VAL A 205 -19.87 0.84 -8.78
N SER A 206 -19.66 0.13 -9.89
CA SER A 206 -20.43 -1.06 -10.26
C SER A 206 -20.02 -2.29 -9.47
N GLY A 207 -18.75 -2.41 -9.06
CA GLY A 207 -18.19 -3.61 -8.43
C GLY A 207 -17.86 -4.73 -9.43
N VAL A 208 -18.02 -4.48 -10.73
CA VAL A 208 -17.64 -5.43 -11.78
C VAL A 208 -16.13 -5.64 -11.74
N THR A 209 -15.74 -6.89 -11.52
CA THR A 209 -14.36 -7.29 -11.27
C THR A 209 -13.89 -8.29 -12.32
N TYR A 210 -12.64 -8.14 -12.75
CA TYR A 210 -11.96 -9.07 -13.62
C TYR A 210 -10.62 -9.47 -13.04
N SER A 211 -10.19 -10.68 -13.34
CA SER A 211 -8.87 -11.17 -12.99
C SER A 211 -8.03 -11.43 -14.24
N PHE A 212 -6.73 -11.26 -14.11
CA PHE A 212 -5.76 -11.44 -15.17
C PHE A 212 -4.58 -12.28 -14.68
N ASP A 213 -4.31 -13.37 -15.38
CA ASP A 213 -3.13 -14.21 -15.13
C ASP A 213 -2.01 -13.80 -16.10
N PRO A 214 -0.89 -13.22 -15.62
CA PRO A 214 0.21 -12.82 -16.48
C PRO A 214 0.94 -13.99 -17.14
N THR A 215 0.80 -15.21 -16.63
CA THR A 215 1.44 -16.41 -17.19
C THR A 215 0.73 -16.88 -18.44
N SER A 216 -0.59 -17.05 -18.36
CA SER A 216 -1.43 -17.43 -19.51
C SER A 216 -1.82 -16.25 -20.38
N ARG A 217 -1.71 -15.01 -19.86
CA ARG A 217 -2.15 -13.74 -20.48
C ARG A 217 -3.66 -13.68 -20.74
N ILE A 218 -4.44 -14.38 -19.92
CA ILE A 218 -5.90 -14.50 -20.08
C ILE A 218 -6.62 -13.68 -19.01
N TRP A 219 -7.64 -12.94 -19.45
CA TRP A 219 -8.64 -12.31 -18.59
C TRP A 219 -9.77 -13.29 -18.23
N SER A 220 -10.21 -13.27 -16.97
CA SER A 220 -11.34 -14.04 -16.47
C SER A 220 -12.35 -13.13 -15.77
N GLY A 221 -13.63 -13.45 -15.90
CA GLY A 221 -14.75 -12.65 -15.39
C GLY A 221 -15.87 -12.49 -16.43
N PRO A 222 -16.82 -11.56 -16.22
CA PRO A 222 -16.93 -10.69 -15.04
C PRO A 222 -17.29 -11.45 -13.77
N LEU A 223 -16.80 -10.95 -12.64
CA LEU A 223 -17.22 -11.29 -11.28
C LEU A 223 -17.97 -10.08 -10.73
N ASP A 224 -19.16 -10.29 -10.19
CA ASP A 224 -19.90 -9.23 -9.53
C ASP A 224 -19.66 -9.32 -8.02
N LEU A 225 -18.87 -8.37 -7.48
CA LEU A 225 -18.60 -8.30 -6.05
C LEU A 225 -19.60 -7.43 -5.30
N ARG A 226 -20.59 -6.83 -5.97
CA ARG A 226 -21.57 -5.94 -5.36
C ARG A 226 -22.84 -6.71 -5.00
N HIS A 227 -22.76 -7.54 -3.96
CA HIS A 227 -23.93 -8.28 -3.48
C HIS A 227 -24.92 -7.46 -2.62
N ASP A 228 -24.48 -6.33 -2.05
CA ASP A 228 -25.34 -5.42 -1.29
C ASP A 228 -25.64 -4.15 -2.11
N GLU A 229 -26.93 -3.96 -2.44
CA GLU A 229 -27.40 -2.82 -3.22
C GLU A 229 -27.08 -1.47 -2.55
N ASN A 230 -26.89 -1.46 -1.23
CA ASN A 230 -26.54 -0.26 -0.47
C ASN A 230 -25.08 0.19 -0.64
N ILE A 231 -24.20 -0.64 -1.19
CA ILE A 231 -22.82 -0.25 -1.48
C ILE A 231 -22.84 0.69 -2.68
N PHE A 232 -22.42 1.95 -2.51
CA PHE A 232 -22.37 2.90 -3.63
C PHE A 232 -20.95 3.11 -4.19
N PHE A 233 -19.93 2.72 -3.43
CA PHE A 233 -18.53 2.79 -3.82
C PHE A 233 -17.74 1.69 -3.11
N SER A 234 -16.81 1.07 -3.81
CA SER A 234 -16.02 -0.03 -3.27
C SER A 234 -14.59 -0.05 -3.81
N VAL A 235 -13.69 -0.64 -3.01
CA VAL A 235 -12.30 -0.88 -3.36
C VAL A 235 -11.88 -2.28 -2.91
N ILE A 236 -10.97 -2.89 -3.66
CA ILE A 236 -10.43 -4.22 -3.38
C ILE A 236 -8.98 -4.14 -2.88
N GLY A 237 -8.58 -5.16 -2.13
CA GLY A 237 -7.20 -5.41 -1.71
C GLY A 237 -6.95 -6.90 -1.49
N ILE A 238 -5.71 -7.28 -1.17
CA ILE A 238 -5.35 -8.67 -0.83
C ILE A 238 -5.01 -8.74 0.66
N PHE A 239 -5.59 -9.73 1.34
CA PHE A 239 -5.28 -10.14 2.70
C PHE A 239 -4.82 -11.60 2.68
N GLY A 240 -3.54 -11.84 2.97
CA GLY A 240 -2.93 -13.15 2.74
C GLY A 240 -3.01 -13.55 1.27
N ASP A 241 -3.79 -14.58 0.96
CA ASP A 241 -4.09 -15.02 -0.42
C ASP A 241 -5.54 -14.70 -0.85
N ASN A 242 -6.33 -14.08 0.03
CA ASN A 242 -7.75 -13.82 -0.19
C ASN A 242 -7.99 -12.39 -0.65
N LEU A 243 -8.96 -12.21 -1.53
CA LEU A 243 -9.43 -10.89 -1.94
C LEU A 243 -10.30 -10.31 -0.83
N VAL A 244 -10.15 -9.02 -0.56
CA VAL A 244 -10.96 -8.27 0.40
C VAL A 244 -11.62 -7.11 -0.32
N LEU A 245 -12.89 -6.87 0.00
CA LEU A 245 -13.68 -5.74 -0.47
C LEU A 245 -13.90 -4.79 0.69
N VAL A 246 -13.63 -3.50 0.49
CA VAL A 246 -14.01 -2.42 1.40
C VAL A 246 -15.03 -1.55 0.70
N GLY A 247 -16.21 -1.40 1.30
CA GLY A 247 -17.33 -0.68 0.69
C GLY A 247 -17.86 0.44 1.56
N LEU A 248 -18.30 1.52 0.91
CA LEU A 248 -19.07 2.61 1.49
C LEU A 248 -20.57 2.32 1.29
N LEU A 249 -21.34 2.30 2.38
CA LEU A 249 -22.76 2.03 2.34
C LEU A 249 -23.59 3.33 2.48
N GLY A 250 -24.73 3.36 1.79
CA GLY A 250 -25.66 4.49 1.80
C GLY A 250 -25.52 5.33 0.54
N ASN A 251 -25.14 6.60 0.68
CA ASN A 251 -24.82 7.48 -0.45
C ASN A 251 -23.70 8.45 -0.07
N SER A 252 -23.19 9.19 -1.04
CA SER A 252 -22.06 10.12 -0.86
C SER A 252 -22.27 11.17 0.23
N GLU A 253 -23.49 11.71 0.36
CA GLU A 253 -23.83 12.76 1.34
C GLU A 253 -24.12 12.21 2.73
N ASN A 254 -24.51 10.93 2.81
CA ASN A 254 -24.89 10.26 4.05
C ASN A 254 -24.34 8.83 4.06
N VAL A 255 -23.02 8.73 4.19
CA VAL A 255 -22.35 7.44 4.41
C VAL A 255 -22.79 6.90 5.76
N LYS A 256 -23.49 5.76 5.73
CA LYS A 256 -24.04 5.11 6.91
C LYS A 256 -22.98 4.32 7.65
N ASP A 257 -22.26 3.49 6.90
CA ASP A 257 -21.26 2.56 7.42
C ASP A 257 -20.15 2.35 6.39
N VAL A 258 -18.97 1.94 6.87
CA VAL A 258 -17.89 1.40 6.05
C VAL A 258 -17.65 -0.03 6.51
N LYS A 259 -17.69 -0.98 5.58
CA LYS A 259 -17.59 -2.40 5.89
C LYS A 259 -16.48 -3.07 5.08
N VAL A 260 -15.98 -4.16 5.64
CA VAL A 260 -14.93 -5.01 5.08
C VAL A 260 -15.48 -6.41 4.94
N TRP A 261 -15.36 -6.97 3.73
CA TRP A 261 -15.75 -8.33 3.42
C TRP A 261 -14.56 -9.13 2.90
N GLU A 262 -14.42 -10.35 3.38
CA GLU A 262 -13.54 -11.35 2.77
C GLU A 262 -14.28 -12.04 1.64
N VAL A 263 -13.67 -12.09 0.46
CA VAL A 263 -14.25 -12.75 -0.72
C VAL A 263 -13.77 -14.20 -0.75
N LYS A 264 -14.70 -15.14 -0.55
CA LYS A 264 -14.46 -16.58 -0.48
C LYS A 264 -15.10 -17.34 -1.65
N GLY A 265 -14.64 -18.58 -1.81
CA GLY A 265 -15.13 -19.52 -2.82
C GLY A 265 -14.29 -19.51 -4.09
N LYS A 266 -14.35 -20.62 -4.84
CA LYS A 266 -13.56 -20.79 -6.08
C LYS A 266 -13.94 -19.79 -7.18
N SER A 267 -15.15 -19.24 -7.11
CA SER A 267 -15.70 -18.27 -8.04
C SER A 267 -15.99 -16.91 -7.37
N PHE A 268 -15.47 -16.66 -6.16
CA PHE A 268 -15.69 -15.41 -5.41
C PHE A 268 -17.17 -15.09 -5.09
N GLU A 269 -18.01 -16.12 -4.97
CA GLU A 269 -19.47 -15.99 -4.77
C GLU A 269 -19.88 -15.67 -3.32
N ILE A 270 -18.97 -15.83 -2.35
CA ILE A 270 -19.30 -15.69 -0.93
C ILE A 270 -18.58 -14.47 -0.38
N LEU A 271 -19.33 -13.44 0.00
CA LEU A 271 -18.82 -12.32 0.80
C LEU A 271 -19.11 -12.58 2.27
N GLU A 272 -18.06 -12.78 3.05
CA GLU A 272 -18.16 -12.88 4.50
C GLU A 272 -17.79 -11.54 5.12
N GLU A 273 -18.73 -10.93 5.84
CA GLU A 273 -18.45 -9.69 6.57
C GLU A 273 -17.47 -9.98 7.70
N ILE A 274 -16.30 -9.33 7.66
CA ILE A 274 -15.24 -9.52 8.66
C ILE A 274 -15.06 -8.28 9.54
N GLY A 275 -15.60 -7.12 9.15
CA GLY A 275 -15.49 -5.91 9.96
C GLY A 275 -16.43 -4.80 9.56
N ILE A 276 -16.93 -4.08 10.56
CA ILE A 276 -17.66 -2.82 10.42
C ILE A 276 -16.83 -1.74 11.10
N MET A 277 -16.57 -0.65 10.39
CA MET A 277 -15.86 0.52 10.93
C MET A 277 -16.73 1.19 12.02
N PRO A 278 -16.20 1.43 13.23
CA PRO A 278 -16.88 2.21 14.26
C PRO A 278 -17.30 3.59 13.76
N LYS A 279 -18.49 4.06 14.19
CA LYS A 279 -19.07 5.33 13.72
C LYS A 279 -18.17 6.52 13.99
N GLU A 280 -17.46 6.52 15.12
CA GLU A 280 -16.52 7.59 15.48
C GLU A 280 -15.37 7.69 14.47
N LEU A 281 -14.96 6.57 13.87
CA LEU A 281 -13.91 6.54 12.84
C LEU A 281 -14.47 6.91 11.46
N VAL A 282 -15.72 6.58 11.17
CA VAL A 282 -16.40 7.04 9.95
C VAL A 282 -16.48 8.57 9.95
N GLU A 283 -16.83 9.21 11.07
CA GLU A 283 -16.85 10.67 11.19
C GLU A 283 -15.45 11.30 11.05
N LYS A 284 -14.40 10.66 11.61
CA LYS A 284 -13.03 11.12 11.38
C LYS A 284 -12.61 11.02 9.91
N LEU A 285 -13.03 9.98 9.20
CA LEU A 285 -12.74 9.78 7.78
C LEU A 285 -13.47 10.78 6.88
N LYS A 286 -14.63 11.29 7.33
CA LYS A 286 -15.34 12.39 6.67
C LYS A 286 -14.53 13.67 6.72
N GLY A 287 -13.91 13.97 7.86
CA GLY A 287 -13.10 15.17 8.05
C GLY A 287 -13.98 16.42 8.20
N GLU A 288 -13.54 17.54 7.61
CA GLU A 288 -14.32 18.78 7.57
C GLU A 288 -15.45 18.72 6.52
N ASP A 289 -15.27 17.90 5.49
CA ASP A 289 -16.28 17.63 4.48
C ASP A 289 -17.44 16.78 5.04
N ALA A 290 -18.67 17.13 4.67
CA ALA A 290 -19.86 16.39 5.08
C ALA A 290 -20.08 15.08 4.29
N SER A 291 -19.29 14.83 3.24
CA SER A 291 -19.51 13.75 2.27
C SER A 291 -18.24 12.95 2.00
N ILE A 292 -18.36 11.63 1.82
CA ILE A 292 -17.29 10.77 1.31
C ILE A 292 -17.74 10.16 -0.01
N ASN A 293 -17.09 10.57 -1.10
CA ASN A 293 -17.40 10.06 -2.43
C ASN A 293 -16.53 8.87 -2.82
N SER A 294 -15.35 8.75 -2.21
CA SER A 294 -14.35 7.74 -2.55
C SER A 294 -13.41 7.52 -1.38
N ILE A 295 -12.94 6.29 -1.26
CA ILE A 295 -11.83 5.91 -0.38
C ILE A 295 -10.73 5.25 -1.20
N LYS A 296 -9.51 5.26 -0.65
CA LYS A 296 -8.39 4.46 -1.14
C LYS A 296 -7.86 3.61 0.00
N ILE A 297 -7.29 2.47 -0.35
CA ILE A 297 -6.76 1.51 0.62
C ILE A 297 -5.32 1.09 0.30
N SER A 298 -4.60 0.72 1.35
CA SER A 298 -3.33 0.00 1.27
C SER A 298 -3.42 -1.23 2.16
N CYS A 299 -3.36 -2.41 1.56
CA CYS A 299 -3.36 -3.69 2.26
C CYS A 299 -1.98 -4.34 2.24
N THR A 300 -1.50 -4.77 3.41
CA THR A 300 -0.33 -5.65 3.53
C THR A 300 -0.50 -6.52 4.76
N GLY A 301 -0.16 -7.80 4.66
CA GLY A 301 -0.32 -8.76 5.74
C GLY A 301 -1.76 -8.76 6.26
N ASP A 302 -1.91 -8.50 7.55
CA ASP A 302 -3.18 -8.42 8.27
C ASP A 302 -3.73 -7.00 8.48
N PHE A 303 -3.15 -6.01 7.80
CA PHE A 303 -3.50 -4.60 7.94
C PHE A 303 -4.17 -4.05 6.68
N ILE A 304 -5.24 -3.29 6.90
CA ILE A 304 -5.88 -2.44 5.91
C ILE A 304 -5.81 -1.01 6.41
N TYR A 305 -5.15 -0.15 5.65
CA TYR A 305 -5.16 1.29 5.85
C TYR A 305 -6.16 1.91 4.88
N ILE A 306 -7.10 2.69 5.40
CA ILE A 306 -8.19 3.32 4.66
C ILE A 306 -8.06 4.83 4.83
N TYR A 307 -8.18 5.58 3.74
CA TYR A 307 -8.18 7.03 3.80
C TYR A 307 -9.10 7.65 2.75
N ASN A 308 -9.55 8.87 3.03
CA ASN A 308 -10.28 9.71 2.10
C ASN A 308 -9.26 10.56 1.33
N PRO A 309 -9.12 10.40 0.00
CA PRO A 309 -8.17 11.22 -0.77
C PRO A 309 -8.49 12.72 -0.78
N ARG A 310 -9.74 13.12 -0.48
CA ARG A 310 -10.13 14.53 -0.35
C ARG A 310 -9.78 15.11 1.01
N GLU A 311 -9.82 14.28 2.04
CA GLU A 311 -9.54 14.64 3.44
C GLU A 311 -8.45 13.72 4.02
N PRO A 312 -7.17 13.92 3.64
CA PRO A 312 -6.09 12.99 3.96
C PRO A 312 -5.54 13.12 5.40
N GLU A 313 -6.16 13.93 6.26
CA GLU A 313 -5.69 14.22 7.62
C GLU A 313 -5.75 13.02 8.56
N GLU A 314 -6.80 12.23 8.43
CA GLU A 314 -7.04 11.03 9.24
C GLU A 314 -6.94 9.79 8.35
N LEU A 315 -6.15 8.83 8.81
CA LEU A 315 -6.00 7.51 8.22
C LEU A 315 -6.64 6.51 9.19
N VAL A 316 -7.50 5.64 8.70
CA VAL A 316 -8.12 4.59 9.52
C VAL A 316 -7.37 3.29 9.29
N MET A 317 -6.97 2.63 10.37
CA MET A 317 -6.31 1.33 10.34
C MET A 317 -7.28 0.25 10.81
N CYS A 318 -7.27 -0.88 10.12
CA CYS A 318 -7.98 -2.10 10.48
C CYS A 318 -6.99 -3.28 10.51
N GLU A 319 -6.82 -3.90 11.67
CA GLU A 319 -6.05 -5.14 11.85
C GLU A 319 -7.04 -6.32 11.91
N ILE A 320 -6.94 -7.23 10.95
CA ILE A 320 -7.78 -8.43 10.87
C ILE A 320 -7.18 -9.50 11.79
N GLY A 321 -7.82 -9.74 12.94
CA GLY A 321 -7.38 -10.77 13.88
C GLY A 321 -7.70 -12.20 13.42
N GLY A 322 -7.01 -13.19 14.00
CA GLY A 322 -7.16 -14.60 13.65
C GLY A 322 -8.54 -15.24 13.92
N GLU A 323 -9.42 -14.57 14.66
CA GLU A 323 -10.81 -14.97 14.89
C GLU A 323 -11.81 -14.20 13.99
N GLY A 324 -11.33 -13.47 12.98
CA GLY A 324 -12.17 -12.61 12.13
C GLY A 324 -12.61 -11.31 12.80
N ILE A 325 -12.10 -11.00 14.00
CA ILE A 325 -12.39 -9.75 14.70
C ILE A 325 -11.44 -8.66 14.19
N CYS A 326 -12.00 -7.64 13.57
CA CYS A 326 -11.27 -6.45 13.15
C CYS A 326 -11.01 -5.49 14.32
N ARG A 327 -9.75 -5.13 14.55
CA ARG A 327 -9.36 -4.06 15.46
C ARG A 327 -9.17 -2.78 14.67
N TRP A 328 -9.86 -1.73 15.09
CA TRP A 328 -9.87 -0.45 14.40
C TRP A 328 -9.10 0.63 15.16
N GLY A 329 -8.45 1.52 14.43
CA GLY A 329 -7.74 2.67 14.99
C GLY A 329 -7.70 3.85 14.02
N SER A 330 -7.42 5.04 14.54
CA SER A 330 -7.17 6.25 13.74
C SER A 330 -5.72 6.68 13.89
N LEU A 331 -5.12 7.13 12.79
CA LEU A 331 -3.77 7.66 12.72
C LEU A 331 -3.85 9.07 12.12
N LYS A 332 -3.28 10.04 12.84
CA LYS A 332 -3.08 11.36 12.27
C LYS A 332 -1.97 11.31 11.24
N ASN A 333 -2.22 11.93 10.09
CA ASN A 333 -1.26 12.02 9.02
C ASN A 333 -0.19 13.09 9.32
N PRO A 334 1.09 12.71 9.54
CA PRO A 334 2.14 13.66 9.89
C PRO A 334 2.56 14.56 8.71
N ALA A 335 2.14 14.24 7.49
CA ALA A 335 2.49 14.99 6.30
C ALA A 335 1.50 16.14 5.99
N VAL A 336 0.31 16.14 6.60
CA VAL A 336 -0.70 17.16 6.32
C VAL A 336 -0.47 18.38 7.20
N SER A 337 -0.33 19.53 6.54
CA SER A 337 -0.30 20.88 7.07
C SER A 337 -1.13 21.75 6.14
N ASP A 338 -1.59 22.92 6.59
CA ASP A 338 -2.42 23.84 5.80
C ASP A 338 -1.84 24.15 4.40
N TRP A 339 -0.51 24.13 4.27
CA TRP A 339 0.20 24.36 3.00
C TRP A 339 0.31 23.09 2.12
N SER A 340 0.44 21.91 2.72
CA SER A 340 0.61 20.65 1.97
C SER A 340 -0.70 20.13 1.34
N ARG A 341 -1.88 20.56 1.84
CA ARG A 341 -3.20 20.27 1.24
C ARG A 341 -3.32 20.68 -0.25
N VAL A 342 -2.58 21.71 -0.67
CA VAL A 342 -2.67 22.27 -2.04
C VAL A 342 -1.39 22.03 -2.86
N ALA A 343 -0.23 21.97 -2.18
CA ALA A 343 1.07 21.97 -2.84
C ALA A 343 1.70 20.58 -3.01
N GLU A 344 1.23 19.55 -2.30
CA GLU A 344 1.89 18.23 -2.29
C GLU A 344 0.93 17.09 -2.66
N LYS A 345 1.38 16.23 -3.56
CA LYS A 345 0.75 14.95 -3.87
C LYS A 345 1.22 13.92 -2.86
N MET A 346 0.27 13.29 -2.19
CA MET A 346 0.53 12.18 -1.27
C MET A 346 0.26 10.84 -1.95
N VAL A 347 1.14 9.87 -1.71
CA VAL A 347 1.03 8.50 -2.19
C VAL A 347 1.29 7.55 -1.01
N LEU A 348 0.45 6.52 -0.88
CA LEU A 348 0.57 5.50 0.15
C LEU A 348 1.13 4.19 -0.43
N THR A 349 1.99 3.55 0.35
CA THR A 349 2.38 2.14 0.18
C THR A 349 2.38 1.46 1.54
N SER A 350 2.35 0.14 1.57
CA SER A 350 2.54 -0.62 2.80
C SER A 350 3.42 -1.84 2.53
N ALA A 351 4.23 -2.22 3.52
CA ALA A 351 5.26 -3.25 3.37
C ALA A 351 5.47 -4.05 4.64
N ASP A 352 5.79 -5.34 4.52
CA ASP A 352 6.38 -6.10 5.62
C ASP A 352 7.82 -5.64 5.84
N VAL A 353 8.09 -5.01 6.98
CA VAL A 353 9.42 -4.50 7.33
C VAL A 353 10.08 -5.40 8.36
N GLY A 354 11.15 -6.07 7.97
CA GLY A 354 11.97 -6.87 8.87
C GLY A 354 13.25 -6.16 9.33
N LEU A 355 13.95 -6.79 10.29
CA LEU A 355 15.30 -6.35 10.68
C LEU A 355 16.28 -6.40 9.50
N GLY A 356 16.10 -7.32 8.55
CA GLY A 356 16.94 -7.40 7.36
C GLY A 356 16.82 -6.17 6.45
N ASP A 357 15.60 -5.65 6.27
CA ASP A 357 15.35 -4.47 5.44
C ASP A 357 15.89 -3.20 6.10
N LEU A 358 15.69 -3.08 7.43
CA LEU A 358 16.28 -2.02 8.23
C LEU A 358 17.81 -2.08 8.23
N GLY A 359 18.39 -3.28 8.29
CA GLY A 359 19.83 -3.52 8.17
C GLY A 359 20.38 -2.99 6.84
N LYS A 360 19.77 -3.38 5.72
CA LYS A 360 20.12 -2.88 4.38
C LYS A 360 19.99 -1.37 4.27
N ALA A 361 18.93 -0.79 4.82
CA ALA A 361 18.71 0.66 4.82
C ALA A 361 19.76 1.41 5.65
N ALA A 362 20.16 0.86 6.80
CA ALA A 362 21.21 1.43 7.63
C ALA A 362 22.59 1.30 7.00
N GLU A 363 22.90 0.14 6.41
CA GLU A 363 24.17 -0.16 5.74
C GLU A 363 24.38 0.64 4.46
N SER A 364 23.32 0.92 3.70
CA SER A 364 23.43 1.77 2.49
C SER A 364 23.90 3.17 2.82
N GLY A 365 23.62 3.66 4.03
CA GLY A 365 23.90 5.02 4.46
C GLY A 365 23.06 6.08 3.76
N GLU A 366 22.18 5.69 2.82
CA GLU A 366 21.30 6.57 2.05
C GLU A 366 20.07 7.00 2.85
N VAL A 367 19.63 6.17 3.79
CA VAL A 367 18.42 6.41 4.60
C VAL A 367 18.75 6.61 6.07
N ARG A 368 18.11 7.58 6.70
CA ARG A 368 18.11 7.78 8.15
C ARG A 368 16.69 7.91 8.68
N PHE A 369 16.46 7.41 9.88
CA PHE A 369 15.17 7.45 10.55
C PHE A 369 15.22 8.38 11.77
N SER A 370 14.16 9.14 11.98
CA SER A 370 13.91 9.88 13.23
C SER A 370 12.45 9.73 13.63
N ILE A 371 12.18 9.52 14.91
CA ILE A 371 10.80 9.47 15.43
C ILE A 371 10.17 10.87 15.26
N CYS A 372 8.92 10.92 14.80
CA CYS A 372 8.11 12.13 14.80
C CYS A 372 7.63 12.41 16.22
N GLU A 373 7.79 13.65 16.69
CA GLU A 373 7.31 14.09 18.01
C GLU A 373 5.79 14.24 18.09
#